data_AF-A0A542N5L3-F1
#
_entry.id   AF-A0A542N5L3-F1
#
_cell.length_a   1.000
_cell.length_b   1.000
_cell.length_c   1.000
_cell.angle_alpha   90.00
_cell.angle_beta   90.00
_cell.angle_gamma   90.00
#
_symmetry.space_group_name_H-M   'P 1'
#
loop_
_entity.id
_entity.type
_entity.pdbx_description
1 polymer ?
#
loop_
_entity_poly.entity_id
_entity_poly.type
_entity_poly.pdbx_seq_one_letter_code
_entity_poly.pdbx_strand_id
1 'polypeptide(L)'
;MAQDLVDRGQSREAIRVLRREVEMDEAPYDVRLMLAELYRSLGCPDQAGRWGIVVKGWTTPIERDRLGRLLGASGPPQSWRGELLALPGSMRDNPDLIEVLEVIAPAHRERFRARLGHYPPERPSKSVETLETVAGLGILVGIVALLLGGLGAFVVAPLSFEASNYWVLLLGGIAAGLVGVGLIALGGAFLLKKKLWQSVIAIAVGVAIVAVVAAGFALLPAASGV
;
A
#
# COMPACT_ATOMS: atom_id res chain seq x y z
N MET A 1 30.87 15.23 -9.70
CA MET A 1 30.18 15.66 -8.46
C MET A 1 30.14 14.54 -7.42
N ALA A 2 29.63 13.35 -7.74
CA ALA A 2 29.60 12.22 -6.79
C ALA A 2 30.99 11.81 -6.27
N GLN A 3 32.03 11.80 -7.13
CA GLN A 3 33.40 11.48 -6.72
C GLN A 3 33.93 12.43 -5.63
N ASP A 4 33.76 13.74 -5.81
CA ASP A 4 34.17 14.75 -4.81
C ASP A 4 33.46 14.54 -3.45
N LEU A 5 32.20 14.08 -3.46
CA LEU A 5 31.49 13.71 -2.23
C LEU A 5 32.09 12.46 -1.57
N VAL A 6 32.51 11.47 -2.34
CA VAL A 6 33.19 10.27 -1.83
C VAL A 6 34.54 10.64 -1.23
N ASP A 7 35.32 11.46 -1.92
CA ASP A 7 36.66 11.91 -1.48
C ASP A 7 36.58 12.71 -0.17
N ARG A 8 35.46 13.41 0.06
CA ARG A 8 35.15 14.13 1.31
C ARG A 8 34.52 13.25 2.41
N GLY A 9 34.37 11.95 2.19
CA GLY A 9 33.74 11.02 3.14
C GLY A 9 32.22 11.19 3.27
N GLN A 10 31.56 11.89 2.34
CA GLN A 10 30.12 12.17 2.34
C GLN A 10 29.35 11.07 1.59
N SER A 11 29.57 9.79 1.94
CA SER A 11 29.04 8.63 1.22
C SER A 11 27.51 8.62 1.09
N ARG A 12 26.79 9.14 2.09
CA ARG A 12 25.31 9.23 2.04
C ARG A 12 24.81 10.18 0.95
N GLU A 13 25.48 11.31 0.78
CA GLU A 13 25.12 12.29 -0.26
C GLU A 13 25.51 11.77 -1.64
N ALA A 14 26.70 11.16 -1.75
CA ALA A 14 27.15 10.51 -2.98
C ALA A 14 26.14 9.44 -3.46
N ILE A 15 25.68 8.56 -2.55
CA ILE A 15 24.63 7.56 -2.86
C ILE A 15 23.34 8.24 -3.35
N ARG A 16 22.91 9.33 -2.70
CA ARG A 16 21.67 10.02 -3.08
C ARG A 16 21.76 10.60 -4.50
N VAL A 17 22.89 11.23 -4.82
CA VAL A 17 23.16 11.80 -6.15
C VAL A 17 23.19 10.69 -7.20
N LEU A 18 24.00 9.65 -6.98
CA LEU A 18 24.13 8.52 -7.90
C LEU A 18 22.80 7.79 -8.12
N ARG A 19 22.01 7.57 -7.07
CA ARG A 19 20.69 6.92 -7.21
C ARG A 19 19.74 7.73 -8.08
N ARG A 20 19.71 9.06 -7.93
CA ARG A 20 18.87 9.93 -8.75
C ARG A 20 19.26 9.84 -10.22
N GLU A 21 20.56 9.80 -10.50
CA GLU A 21 21.07 9.64 -11.86
C GLU A 21 20.73 8.25 -12.44
N VAL A 22 20.78 7.20 -11.61
CA VAL A 22 20.44 5.84 -12.03
C VAL A 22 18.94 5.62 -12.28
N GLU A 23 18.09 6.41 -11.63
CA GLU A 23 16.64 6.37 -11.78
C GLU A 23 16.13 7.12 -13.04
N MET A 24 17.01 7.82 -13.76
CA MET A 24 16.67 8.37 -15.09
C MET A 24 16.74 7.26 -16.15
N ASP A 25 15.84 7.32 -17.15
CA ASP A 25 15.81 6.35 -18.25
C ASP A 25 17.19 6.27 -18.92
N GLU A 26 17.68 5.05 -19.14
CA GLU A 26 19.02 4.76 -19.70
C GLU A 26 20.21 5.28 -18.90
N ALA A 27 20.15 5.18 -17.56
CA ALA A 27 21.30 5.47 -16.71
C ALA A 27 22.61 4.84 -17.22
N PRO A 28 23.68 5.64 -17.41
CA PRO A 28 24.92 5.13 -17.97
C PRO A 28 25.62 4.15 -17.02
N TYR A 29 26.30 3.16 -17.61
CA TYR A 29 26.86 2.00 -16.90
C TYR A 29 27.89 2.40 -15.84
N ASP A 30 28.64 3.48 -16.08
CA ASP A 30 29.64 4.05 -15.19
C ASP A 30 29.05 4.50 -13.85
N VAL A 31 27.88 5.16 -13.86
CA VAL A 31 27.19 5.61 -12.64
C VAL A 31 26.76 4.41 -11.80
N ARG A 32 26.27 3.34 -12.44
CA ARG A 32 25.91 2.09 -11.74
C ARG A 32 27.11 1.41 -11.11
N LEU A 33 28.22 1.34 -11.83
CA LEU A 33 29.47 0.76 -11.31
C LEU A 33 30.01 1.58 -10.14
N MET A 34 30.03 2.92 -10.26
CA MET A 34 30.44 3.81 -9.17
C MET A 34 29.57 3.61 -7.92
N LEU A 35 28.25 3.48 -8.11
CA LEU A 35 27.33 3.19 -7.01
C LEU A 35 27.59 1.81 -6.40
N ALA A 36 27.85 0.80 -7.23
CA ALA A 36 28.17 -0.55 -6.79
C ALA A 36 29.48 -0.61 -5.98
N GLU A 37 30.53 0.07 -6.43
CA GLU A 37 31.81 0.21 -5.71
C GLU A 37 31.64 0.93 -4.39
N LEU A 38 30.84 2.00 -4.37
CA LEU A 38 30.55 2.71 -3.13
C LEU A 38 29.86 1.79 -2.12
N TYR A 39 28.86 1.01 -2.52
CA TYR A 39 28.23 0.03 -1.62
C TYR A 39 29.18 -1.09 -1.19
N ARG A 40 30.09 -1.53 -2.08
CA ARG A 40 31.13 -2.50 -1.73
C ARG A 40 32.04 -1.96 -0.63
N SER A 41 32.47 -0.69 -0.75
CA SER A 41 33.31 -0.02 0.26
C SER A 41 32.62 0.10 1.63
N LEU A 42 31.29 0.18 1.64
CA LEU A 42 30.47 0.26 2.85
C LEU A 42 30.09 -1.12 3.42
N GLY A 43 30.58 -2.23 2.84
CA GLY A 43 30.26 -3.57 3.32
C GLY A 43 28.80 -3.99 3.05
N CYS A 44 28.18 -3.47 2.00
CA CYS A 44 26.81 -3.76 1.59
C CYS A 44 26.79 -4.60 0.29
N PRO A 45 27.12 -5.90 0.33
CA PRO A 45 27.30 -6.74 -0.86
C PRO A 45 26.01 -7.01 -1.64
N ASP A 46 24.84 -6.95 -1.00
CA ASP A 46 23.54 -7.05 -1.66
C ASP A 46 23.28 -5.85 -2.58
N GLN A 47 23.59 -4.63 -2.11
CA GLN A 47 23.46 -3.42 -2.90
C GLN A 47 24.57 -3.32 -3.95
N ALA A 48 25.80 -3.70 -3.62
CA ALA A 48 26.89 -3.78 -4.59
C ALA A 48 26.53 -4.74 -5.74
N GLY A 49 25.99 -5.92 -5.41
CA GLY A 49 25.45 -6.86 -6.39
C GLY A 49 24.33 -6.25 -7.22
N ARG A 50 23.33 -5.62 -6.58
CA ARG A 50 22.17 -4.99 -7.26
C ARG A 50 22.58 -4.04 -8.38
N TRP A 51 23.53 -3.16 -8.10
CA TRP A 51 23.95 -2.15 -9.07
C TRP A 51 25.00 -2.68 -10.05
N GLY A 52 25.87 -3.60 -9.61
CA GLY A 52 26.95 -4.16 -10.41
C GLY A 52 26.54 -5.31 -11.35
N ILE A 53 25.41 -5.97 -11.10
CA ILE A 53 24.95 -7.13 -11.89
C ILE A 53 24.72 -6.80 -13.37
N VAL A 54 24.67 -5.51 -13.72
CA VAL A 54 24.57 -5.03 -15.10
C VAL A 54 25.86 -5.23 -15.90
N VAL A 55 27.00 -5.56 -15.29
CA VAL A 55 28.22 -5.86 -16.03
C VAL A 55 28.60 -7.32 -15.83
N LYS A 56 28.62 -8.08 -16.93
CA LYS A 56 28.97 -9.50 -16.93
C LYS A 56 30.35 -9.71 -16.31
N GLY A 57 30.44 -10.62 -15.34
CA GLY A 57 31.66 -11.00 -14.64
C GLY A 57 32.14 -9.99 -13.59
N TRP A 58 31.45 -8.87 -13.40
CA TRP A 58 31.88 -7.82 -12.47
C TRP A 58 31.50 -8.12 -11.01
N THR A 59 30.35 -8.75 -10.82
CA THR A 59 29.88 -9.14 -9.48
C THR A 59 30.62 -10.37 -8.98
N THR A 60 30.90 -10.40 -7.67
CA THR A 60 31.47 -11.58 -7.02
C THR A 60 30.38 -12.61 -6.69
N PRO A 61 30.73 -13.90 -6.47
CA PRO A 61 29.76 -14.92 -6.04
C PRO A 61 29.01 -14.54 -4.75
N ILE A 62 29.69 -13.87 -3.80
CA ILE A 62 29.07 -13.42 -2.54
C ILE A 62 28.05 -12.32 -2.80
N GLU A 63 28.35 -11.36 -3.66
CA GLU A 63 27.42 -10.28 -4.04
C GLU A 63 26.19 -10.85 -4.76
N ARG A 64 26.38 -11.82 -5.66
CA ARG A 64 25.28 -12.54 -6.33
C ARG A 64 24.40 -13.32 -5.35
N ASP A 65 25.00 -14.04 -4.40
CA ASP A 65 24.24 -14.75 -3.35
C ASP A 65 23.42 -13.77 -2.49
N ARG A 66 24.03 -12.65 -2.07
CA ARG A 66 23.37 -11.65 -1.22
C ARG A 66 22.27 -10.90 -1.96
N LEU A 67 22.48 -10.57 -3.22
CA LEU A 67 21.43 -10.05 -4.09
C LEU A 67 20.30 -11.07 -4.27
N GLY A 68 20.61 -12.33 -4.53
CA GLY A 68 19.62 -13.40 -4.65
C GLY A 68 18.80 -13.58 -3.37
N ARG A 69 19.43 -13.45 -2.20
CA ARG A 69 18.74 -13.43 -0.90
C ARG A 69 17.80 -12.23 -0.76
N LEU A 70 18.24 -11.03 -1.14
CA LEU A 70 17.41 -9.82 -1.15
C LEU A 70 16.18 -10.00 -2.06
N LEU A 71 16.40 -10.51 -3.27
CA LEU A 71 15.34 -10.79 -4.24
C LEU A 71 14.37 -11.85 -3.72
N GLY A 72 14.88 -12.96 -3.18
CA GLY A 72 14.08 -14.03 -2.60
C GLY A 72 13.13 -13.54 -1.50
N ALA A 73 13.52 -12.51 -0.74
CA ALA A 73 12.69 -11.86 0.27
C ALA A 73 11.69 -10.83 -0.30
N SER A 74 11.96 -10.25 -1.47
CA SER A 74 11.23 -9.09 -2.03
C SER A 74 9.99 -9.43 -2.87
N GLY A 75 9.54 -10.69 -2.90
CA GLY A 75 8.28 -11.06 -3.56
C GLY A 75 8.44 -11.59 -5.01
N PRO A 76 7.43 -11.46 -5.90
CA PRO A 76 7.37 -12.20 -7.16
C PRO A 76 8.29 -11.65 -8.28
N PRO A 77 8.79 -12.51 -9.19
CA PRO A 77 9.85 -12.18 -10.15
C PRO A 77 9.55 -11.03 -11.14
N GLN A 78 8.28 -10.83 -11.49
CA GLN A 78 7.88 -9.86 -12.52
C GLN A 78 8.14 -8.40 -12.10
N SER A 79 8.12 -8.12 -10.79
CA SER A 79 8.37 -6.76 -10.25
C SER A 79 9.86 -6.39 -10.20
N TRP A 80 10.76 -7.37 -10.22
CA TRP A 80 12.17 -7.13 -9.89
C TRP A 80 12.94 -6.35 -10.95
N ARG A 81 12.63 -6.56 -12.24
CA ARG A 81 13.43 -6.00 -13.33
C ARG A 81 13.29 -4.48 -13.46
N GLY A 82 12.05 -3.98 -13.35
CA GLY A 82 11.76 -2.55 -13.46
C GLY A 82 11.90 -1.82 -12.13
N GLU A 83 11.20 -2.26 -11.09
CA GLU A 83 11.12 -1.49 -9.83
C GLU A 83 12.37 -1.64 -8.95
N LEU A 84 12.98 -2.83 -8.94
CA LEU A 84 14.08 -3.12 -8.03
C LEU A 84 15.44 -2.99 -8.68
N LEU A 85 15.66 -3.55 -9.86
CA LEU A 85 16.99 -3.55 -10.50
C LEU A 85 17.18 -2.37 -11.47
N ALA A 86 16.09 -1.68 -11.83
CA ALA A 86 16.08 -0.60 -12.82
C ALA A 86 16.81 -0.99 -14.11
N LEU A 87 16.73 -2.24 -14.58
CA LEU A 87 17.64 -2.73 -15.63
C LEU A 87 17.39 -2.04 -16.98
N PRO A 88 18.45 -1.63 -17.71
CA PRO A 88 18.32 -1.27 -19.11
C PRO A 88 17.78 -2.46 -19.93
N GLY A 89 16.93 -2.20 -20.93
CA GLY A 89 16.31 -3.26 -21.74
C GLY A 89 17.30 -4.19 -22.45
N SER A 90 18.49 -3.70 -22.78
CA SER A 90 19.57 -4.45 -23.43
C SER A 90 20.22 -5.53 -22.54
N MET A 91 19.93 -5.54 -21.24
CA MET A 91 20.63 -6.39 -20.25
C MET A 91 19.93 -7.72 -19.96
N ARG A 92 18.92 -8.07 -20.76
CA ARG A 92 18.09 -9.27 -20.56
C ARG A 92 18.89 -10.58 -20.61
N ASP A 93 19.98 -10.60 -21.38
CA ASP A 93 20.75 -11.81 -21.69
C ASP A 93 22.05 -11.93 -20.87
N ASN A 94 22.19 -11.16 -19.79
CA ASN A 94 23.38 -11.25 -18.94
C ASN A 94 23.35 -12.56 -18.11
N PRO A 95 24.35 -13.45 -18.25
CA PRO A 95 24.35 -14.75 -17.58
C PRO A 95 24.39 -14.64 -16.05
N ASP A 96 25.07 -13.64 -15.49
CA ASP A 96 25.14 -13.45 -14.04
C ASP A 96 23.77 -13.05 -13.48
N LEU A 97 23.06 -12.20 -14.23
CA LEU A 97 21.70 -11.79 -13.88
C LEU A 97 20.74 -12.99 -13.98
N ILE A 98 20.85 -13.79 -15.04
CA ILE A 98 20.05 -15.01 -15.23
C ILE A 98 20.29 -15.98 -14.08
N GLU A 99 21.56 -16.23 -13.71
CA GLU A 99 21.92 -17.09 -12.57
C GLU A 99 21.24 -16.61 -11.28
N VAL A 100 21.31 -15.30 -10.98
CA VAL A 100 20.67 -14.73 -9.79
C VAL A 100 19.16 -14.88 -9.83
N LEU A 101 18.52 -14.57 -10.96
CA LEU A 101 17.06 -14.54 -11.09
C LEU A 101 16.44 -15.94 -11.13
N GLU A 102 17.09 -16.89 -11.78
CA GLU A 102 16.52 -18.21 -12.10
C GLU A 102 17.03 -19.32 -11.17
N VAL A 103 18.21 -19.15 -10.57
CA VAL A 103 18.82 -20.19 -9.70
C VAL A 103 18.88 -19.73 -8.26
N ILE A 104 19.56 -18.61 -7.98
CA ILE A 104 19.90 -18.20 -6.61
C ILE A 104 18.66 -17.66 -5.86
N ALA A 105 17.91 -16.73 -6.46
CA ALA A 105 16.77 -16.11 -5.81
C ALA A 105 15.62 -17.10 -5.52
N PRO A 106 15.26 -18.03 -6.43
CA PRO A 106 14.29 -19.08 -6.14
C PRO A 106 14.72 -19.99 -4.98
N ALA A 107 15.98 -20.41 -4.93
CA ALA A 107 16.49 -21.24 -3.84
C ALA A 107 16.39 -20.53 -2.47
N HIS A 108 16.71 -19.24 -2.39
CA HIS A 108 16.51 -18.47 -1.16
C HIS A 108 15.03 -18.29 -0.82
N ARG A 109 14.16 -18.08 -1.80
CA ARG A 109 12.71 -17.99 -1.59
C ARG A 109 12.16 -19.27 -0.98
N GLU A 110 12.57 -20.43 -1.47
CA GLU A 110 12.17 -21.72 -0.90
C GLU A 110 12.64 -21.88 0.55
N ARG A 111 13.89 -21.50 0.85
CA ARG A 111 14.40 -21.49 2.22
C ARG A 111 13.62 -20.54 3.13
N PHE A 112 13.26 -19.35 2.65
CA PHE A 112 12.43 -18.41 3.40
C PHE A 112 11.03 -18.98 3.66
N ARG A 113 10.39 -19.58 2.65
CA ARG A 113 9.09 -20.26 2.80
C ARG A 113 9.13 -21.40 3.81
N ALA A 114 10.20 -22.21 3.77
CA ALA A 114 10.39 -23.31 4.72
C ALA A 114 10.57 -22.82 6.17
N ARG A 115 11.31 -21.72 6.37
CA ARG A 115 11.56 -21.13 7.70
C ARG A 115 10.37 -20.37 8.27
N LEU A 116 9.64 -19.63 7.42
CA LEU A 116 8.54 -18.78 7.85
C LEU A 116 7.20 -19.50 7.90
N GLY A 117 7.15 -20.78 7.48
CA GLY A 117 5.97 -21.63 7.54
C GLY A 117 4.78 -21.04 6.79
N HIS A 118 4.61 -21.39 5.51
CA HIS A 118 3.36 -21.13 4.76
C HIS A 118 2.76 -19.71 4.89
N TYR A 119 3.55 -18.68 5.17
CA TYR A 119 3.12 -17.29 4.99
C TYR A 119 3.44 -16.91 3.54
N PRO A 120 2.49 -17.03 2.58
CA PRO A 120 2.66 -16.29 1.35
C PRO A 120 2.76 -14.80 1.74
N PRO A 121 3.55 -13.99 1.02
CA PRO A 121 3.30 -12.56 1.05
C PRO A 121 1.85 -12.40 0.56
N GLU A 122 0.93 -12.10 1.47
CA GLU A 122 -0.44 -11.78 1.13
C GLU A 122 -0.37 -10.56 0.22
N ARG A 123 -0.37 -10.80 -1.10
CA ARG A 123 -1.10 -9.90 -1.99
C ARG A 123 -2.47 -9.76 -1.31
N PRO A 124 -2.95 -8.53 -1.02
CA PRO A 124 -4.30 -8.38 -0.51
C PRO A 124 -5.19 -9.22 -1.40
N SER A 125 -5.84 -10.22 -0.82
CA SER A 125 -6.65 -11.14 -1.62
C SER A 125 -7.63 -10.28 -2.43
N LYS A 126 -8.01 -10.70 -3.64
CA LYS A 126 -9.01 -9.96 -4.42
C LYS A 126 -10.25 -9.61 -3.57
N SER A 127 -10.58 -10.47 -2.60
CA SER A 127 -11.61 -10.22 -1.61
C SER A 127 -11.39 -8.96 -0.75
N VAL A 128 -10.16 -8.67 -0.30
CA VAL A 128 -9.83 -7.45 0.46
C VAL A 128 -9.93 -6.20 -0.42
N GLU A 129 -9.50 -6.28 -1.67
CA GLU A 129 -9.61 -5.17 -2.63
C GLU A 129 -11.08 -4.89 -3.02
N THR A 130 -11.87 -5.94 -3.26
CA THR A 130 -13.32 -5.83 -3.46
C THR A 130 -14.00 -5.28 -2.21
N LEU A 131 -13.61 -5.72 -1.01
CA LEU A 131 -14.18 -5.23 0.24
C LEU A 131 -13.88 -3.74 0.45
N GLU A 132 -12.67 -3.29 0.16
CA GLU A 132 -12.29 -1.87 0.25
C GLU A 132 -13.04 -1.03 -0.77
N THR A 133 -13.20 -1.52 -1.99
CA THR A 133 -13.97 -0.84 -3.06
C THR A 133 -15.45 -0.73 -2.68
N VAL A 134 -16.06 -1.83 -2.21
CA VAL A 134 -17.46 -1.87 -1.79
C VAL A 134 -17.69 -0.99 -0.55
N ALA A 135 -16.77 -1.01 0.42
CA ALA A 135 -16.83 -0.13 1.60
C ALA A 135 -16.70 1.35 1.21
N GLY A 136 -15.76 1.68 0.32
CA GLY A 136 -15.59 3.04 -0.21
C GLY A 136 -16.82 3.53 -0.96
N LEU A 137 -17.42 2.69 -1.80
CA LEU A 137 -18.65 3.00 -2.51
C LEU A 137 -19.83 3.18 -1.55
N GLY A 138 -19.94 2.33 -0.53
CA GLY A 138 -20.97 2.44 0.51
C GLY A 138 -20.89 3.74 1.30
N ILE A 139 -19.67 4.16 1.69
CA ILE A 139 -19.45 5.43 2.38
C ILE A 139 -19.82 6.61 1.47
N LEU A 140 -19.40 6.59 0.20
CA LEU A 140 -19.72 7.65 -0.75
C LEU A 140 -21.23 7.78 -0.95
N VAL A 141 -21.94 6.67 -1.19
CA VAL A 141 -23.40 6.64 -1.34
C VAL A 141 -24.09 7.15 -0.08
N GLY A 142 -23.63 6.74 1.10
CA GLY A 142 -24.16 7.20 2.37
C GLY A 142 -23.98 8.71 2.59
N ILE A 143 -22.82 9.28 2.24
CA ILE A 143 -22.58 10.73 2.29
C ILE A 143 -23.51 11.48 1.33
N VAL A 144 -23.65 11.01 0.09
CA VAL A 144 -24.55 11.62 -0.89
C VAL A 144 -25.99 11.58 -0.41
N ALA A 145 -26.45 10.45 0.15
CA ALA A 145 -27.78 10.32 0.72
C ALA A 145 -28.01 11.27 1.91
N LEU A 146 -27.01 11.43 2.79
CA LEU A 146 -27.08 12.40 3.90
C LEU A 146 -27.17 13.85 3.41
N LEU A 147 -26.38 14.21 2.39
CA LEU A 147 -26.41 15.56 1.82
C LEU A 147 -27.75 15.84 1.14
N LEU A 148 -28.28 14.90 0.35
CA LEU A 148 -29.59 15.04 -0.30
C LEU A 148 -30.72 15.06 0.71
N GLY A 149 -30.67 14.22 1.75
CA GLY A 149 -31.64 14.19 2.84
C GLY A 149 -31.63 15.49 3.65
N GLY A 150 -30.43 16.01 3.98
CA GLY A 150 -30.28 17.30 4.66
C GLY A 150 -30.75 18.48 3.81
N LEU A 151 -30.45 18.47 2.51
CA LEU A 151 -30.95 19.47 1.57
C LEU A 151 -32.47 19.42 1.44
N GLY A 152 -33.05 18.22 1.32
CA GLY A 152 -34.49 18.01 1.30
C GLY A 152 -35.15 18.51 2.58
N ALA A 153 -34.59 18.20 3.75
CA ALA A 153 -35.06 18.72 5.03
C ALA A 153 -35.04 20.24 5.08
N PHE A 154 -33.95 20.86 4.62
CA PHE A 154 -33.79 22.32 4.59
C PHE A 154 -34.82 23.00 3.67
N VAL A 155 -35.11 22.42 2.50
CA VAL A 155 -36.09 22.95 1.54
C VAL A 155 -37.53 22.74 2.01
N VAL A 156 -37.81 21.61 2.67
CA VAL A 156 -39.18 21.25 3.08
C VAL A 156 -39.57 21.84 4.43
N ALA A 157 -38.62 22.07 5.34
CA ALA A 157 -38.86 22.70 6.65
C ALA A 157 -39.68 24.02 6.59
N PRO A 158 -39.42 24.97 5.66
CA PRO A 158 -40.24 26.19 5.55
C PRO A 158 -41.63 25.97 4.93
N LEU A 159 -41.88 24.82 4.28
CA LEU A 159 -43.14 24.54 3.58
C LEU A 159 -44.24 23.95 4.49
N SER A 160 -43.96 23.75 5.78
CA SER A 160 -44.96 23.40 6.81
C SER A 160 -45.79 22.13 6.53
N PHE A 161 -45.23 21.15 5.81
CA PHE A 161 -45.89 19.86 5.62
C PHE A 161 -45.70 18.98 6.87
N GLU A 162 -46.71 18.86 7.73
CA GLU A 162 -46.63 18.02 8.94
C GLU A 162 -46.26 16.56 8.62
N ALA A 163 -46.65 16.05 7.44
CA ALA A 163 -46.29 14.72 6.97
C ALA A 163 -44.81 14.57 6.54
N SER A 164 -44.07 15.65 6.27
CA SER A 164 -42.69 15.55 5.76
C SER A 164 -41.66 15.23 6.83
N ASN A 165 -41.89 15.65 8.07
CA ASN A 165 -40.90 15.51 9.15
C ASN A 165 -40.64 14.03 9.48
N TYR A 166 -41.67 13.18 9.41
CA TYR A 166 -41.52 11.74 9.61
C TYR A 166 -40.64 11.09 8.53
N TRP A 167 -40.91 11.36 7.24
CA TRP A 167 -40.15 10.77 6.14
C TRP A 167 -38.71 11.26 6.08
N VAL A 168 -38.47 12.53 6.42
CA VAL A 168 -37.11 13.09 6.52
C VAL A 168 -36.32 12.41 7.63
N LEU A 169 -36.91 12.22 8.81
CA LEU A 169 -36.26 11.51 9.93
C LEU A 169 -36.01 10.04 9.60
N LEU A 170 -36.98 9.36 8.98
CA LEU A 170 -36.85 7.96 8.56
C LEU A 170 -35.73 7.77 7.53
N LEU A 171 -35.74 8.55 6.43
CA LEU A 171 -34.74 8.46 5.37
C LEU A 171 -33.35 8.90 5.85
N GLY A 172 -33.28 9.97 6.65
CA GLY A 172 -32.05 10.43 7.29
C GLY A 172 -31.46 9.38 8.23
N GLY A 173 -32.30 8.73 9.04
CA GLY A 173 -31.91 7.64 9.92
C GLY A 173 -31.37 6.42 9.17
N ILE A 174 -32.04 6.01 8.09
CA ILE A 174 -31.57 4.91 7.22
C ILE A 174 -30.21 5.26 6.60
N ALA A 175 -30.04 6.46 6.05
CA ALA A 175 -28.79 6.91 5.45
C ALA A 175 -27.63 6.93 6.47
N ALA A 176 -27.88 7.48 7.67
CA ALA A 176 -26.90 7.49 8.76
C ALA A 176 -26.55 6.05 9.22
N GLY A 177 -27.52 5.15 9.31
CA GLY A 177 -27.30 3.74 9.63
C GLY A 177 -26.39 3.05 8.62
N LEU A 178 -26.60 3.28 7.32
CA LEU A 178 -25.76 2.73 6.25
C LEU A 178 -24.31 3.25 6.33
N VAL A 179 -24.12 4.55 6.63
CA VAL A 179 -22.78 5.11 6.86
C VAL A 179 -22.11 4.44 8.06
N GLY A 180 -22.83 4.26 9.16
CA GLY A 180 -22.31 3.59 10.35
C GLY A 180 -21.84 2.16 10.09
N VAL A 181 -22.65 1.36 9.39
CA VAL A 181 -22.29 -0.02 8.98
C VAL A 181 -21.09 -0.02 8.03
N GLY A 182 -21.04 0.92 7.07
CA GLY A 182 -19.91 1.07 6.15
C GLY A 182 -18.59 1.36 6.88
N LEU A 183 -18.61 2.21 7.90
CA LEU A 183 -17.43 2.50 8.72
C LEU A 183 -16.97 1.30 9.57
N ILE A 184 -17.89 0.49 10.10
CA ILE A 184 -17.55 -0.75 10.81
C ILE A 184 -16.87 -1.75 9.86
N ALA A 185 -17.42 -1.92 8.66
CA ALA A 185 -16.83 -2.80 7.64
C ALA A 185 -15.43 -2.32 7.20
N LEU A 186 -15.26 -1.00 7.00
CA LEU A 186 -13.96 -0.39 6.69
C LEU A 186 -12.95 -0.60 7.84
N GLY A 187 -13.41 -0.46 9.09
CA GLY A 187 -12.62 -0.77 10.27
C GLY A 187 -12.14 -2.22 10.31
N GLY A 188 -13.00 -3.17 9.93
CA GLY A 188 -12.62 -4.58 9.74
C GLY A 188 -11.53 -4.77 8.67
N ALA A 189 -11.64 -4.06 7.54
CA ALA A 189 -10.61 -4.08 6.51
C ALA A 189 -9.26 -3.50 7.01
N PHE A 190 -9.27 -2.46 7.84
CA PHE A 190 -8.06 -1.91 8.44
C PHE A 190 -7.39 -2.86 9.45
N LEU A 191 -8.17 -3.67 10.18
CA LEU A 191 -7.63 -4.72 11.05
C LEU A 191 -6.83 -5.75 10.25
N LEU A 192 -7.36 -6.20 9.11
CA LEU A 192 -6.66 -7.13 8.22
C LEU A 192 -5.35 -6.54 7.68
N LYS A 193 -5.28 -5.21 7.49
CA LYS A 193 -4.07 -4.50 7.08
C LYS A 193 -3.12 -4.14 8.23
N LYS A 194 -3.36 -4.64 9.46
CA LYS A 194 -2.61 -4.30 10.69
C LYS A 194 -2.55 -2.80 11.02
N LYS A 195 -3.49 -2.00 10.48
CA LYS A 195 -3.60 -0.57 10.80
C LYS A 195 -4.52 -0.36 12.00
N LEU A 196 -4.07 -0.84 13.16
CA LEU A 196 -4.86 -0.94 14.39
C LEU A 196 -5.54 0.39 14.78
N TRP A 197 -4.80 1.49 14.77
CA TRP A 197 -5.33 2.81 15.12
C TRP A 197 -6.47 3.27 14.20
N GLN A 198 -6.31 3.10 12.89
CA GLN A 198 -7.33 3.49 11.91
C GLN A 198 -8.59 2.61 12.02
N SER A 199 -8.41 1.33 12.34
CA SER A 199 -9.54 0.44 12.60
C SER A 199 -10.34 0.85 13.83
N VAL A 200 -9.67 1.07 14.97
CA VAL A 200 -10.33 1.43 16.23
C VAL A 200 -11.18 2.69 16.04
N ILE A 201 -10.63 3.71 15.36
CA ILE A 201 -11.37 4.94 15.06
C ILE A 201 -12.59 4.65 14.18
N ALA A 202 -12.42 3.94 13.07
CA ALA A 202 -13.51 3.67 12.14
C ALA A 202 -14.65 2.86 12.79
N ILE A 203 -14.31 1.83 13.57
CA ILE A 203 -15.30 1.01 14.29
C ILE A 203 -16.01 1.85 15.36
N ALA A 204 -15.28 2.62 16.17
CA ALA A 204 -15.87 3.43 17.23
C ALA A 204 -16.86 4.46 16.67
N VAL A 205 -16.48 5.16 15.60
CA VAL A 205 -17.35 6.13 14.92
C VAL A 205 -18.57 5.43 14.32
N GLY A 206 -18.37 4.30 13.63
CA GLY A 206 -19.47 3.54 13.03
C GLY A 206 -20.49 3.06 14.06
N VAL A 207 -20.03 2.51 15.19
CA VAL A 207 -20.87 2.06 16.30
C VAL A 207 -21.63 3.24 16.93
N ALA A 208 -20.97 4.38 17.14
CA ALA A 208 -21.62 5.57 17.69
C ALA A 208 -22.77 6.06 16.80
N ILE A 209 -22.57 6.10 15.48
CA ILE A 209 -23.62 6.50 14.53
C ILE A 209 -24.82 5.53 14.59
N VAL A 210 -24.57 4.22 14.54
CA VAL A 210 -25.65 3.21 14.61
C VAL A 210 -26.41 3.31 15.93
N ALA A 211 -25.72 3.53 17.05
CA ALA A 211 -26.35 3.69 18.36
C ALA A 211 -27.24 4.94 18.43
N VAL A 212 -26.79 6.07 17.90
CA VAL A 212 -27.59 7.31 17.84
C VAL A 212 -28.84 7.13 16.97
N VAL A 213 -28.69 6.49 15.81
CA VAL A 213 -29.82 6.20 14.92
C VAL A 213 -30.83 5.27 15.60
N ALA A 214 -30.37 4.19 16.22
CA ALA A 214 -31.22 3.24 16.93
C ALA A 214 -31.96 3.91 18.11
N ALA A 215 -31.27 4.76 18.88
CA ALA A 215 -31.89 5.53 19.96
C ALA A 215 -32.94 6.51 19.44
N GLY A 216 -32.67 7.21 18.33
CA GLY A 216 -33.64 8.08 17.67
C GLY A 216 -34.91 7.33 17.25
N PHE A 217 -34.77 6.15 16.65
CA PHE A 217 -35.91 5.30 16.28
C PHE A 217 -36.68 4.76 17.49
N ALA A 218 -36.00 4.42 18.58
CA ALA A 218 -36.67 3.94 19.79
C ALA A 218 -37.50 5.04 20.50
N LEU A 219 -37.15 6.31 20.30
CA LEU A 219 -37.85 7.46 20.90
C LEU A 219 -39.00 7.99 20.04
N LEU A 220 -39.05 7.66 18.74
CA LEU A 220 -40.11 8.08 17.82
C LEU A 220 -41.54 7.70 18.27
N PRO A 221 -41.82 6.47 18.77
CA PRO A 221 -43.17 6.08 19.20
C PRO A 221 -43.67 6.87 20.42
N ALA A 222 -42.75 7.33 21.29
CA ALA A 222 -43.10 8.06 22.51
C ALA A 222 -43.55 9.51 22.23
N ALA A 223 -43.19 10.07 21.07
CA ALA A 223 -43.52 11.44 20.70
C ALA A 223 -44.83 11.56 19.88
N SER A 224 -45.30 10.46 19.27
CA SER A 224 -46.46 10.49 18.36
C SER A 224 -47.83 10.40 19.03
N GLY A 225 -47.93 10.17 20.34
CA GLY A 225 -49.18 10.32 21.10
C GLY A 225 -50.41 9.56 20.56
N VAL A 226 -50.21 8.40 19.94
CA VAL A 226 -51.28 7.43 19.60
C VAL A 226 -51.26 6.31 20.63
#